data_AF-A0A7W6LXA7-F1
#
_entry.id   AF-A0A7W6LXA7-F1
#
_cell.length_a   1.000
_cell.length_b   1.000
_cell.length_c   1.000
_cell.angle_alpha   90.00
_cell.angle_beta   90.00
_cell.angle_gamma   90.00
#
_symmetry.space_group_name_H-M   'P 1'
#
loop_
_entity.id
_entity.type
_entity.pdbx_description
1 polymer ?
#
loop_
_entity_poly.entity_id
_entity_poly.type
_entity_poly.pdbx_seq_one_letter_code
_entity_poly.pdbx_strand_id
1 'polypeptide(L)'
;MTDGVQALTEKEKQTLRLMVRGHDAKSIARSLDLSVHTINERLRDARRKMAVSSSREAARLLLEAEGEPDAAPPDFLGDRILGADAAPIEADQDEAPVVGVGPARRRPRILLGVVLMMLVLGLLALAALPDAAPAPQSTPAAAQARNVEVVDAARQWLALVDQDKWDESYRGTGSAFQKLNTMKVWTEVSQQVRGRFGSLLSRSLLSQEELPAPPHGYEVVKFRASYANQAQAIETVTLDREDGAWRVVGVTIE
;
A
#
# COMPACT_ATOMS: atom_id res chain seq x y z
N MET A 1 6.70 -12.77 -34.39
CA MET A 1 6.64 -12.29 -32.98
C MET A 1 6.20 -10.82 -32.88
N THR A 2 5.59 -10.24 -33.94
CA THR A 2 5.20 -8.81 -34.04
C THR A 2 3.70 -8.56 -33.80
N ASP A 3 2.89 -9.61 -33.65
CA ASP A 3 1.43 -9.50 -33.56
C ASP A 3 0.95 -8.74 -32.32
N GLY A 4 1.66 -8.89 -31.19
CA GLY A 4 1.34 -8.18 -29.95
C GLY A 4 1.57 -6.66 -30.02
N VAL A 5 2.47 -6.19 -30.88
CA VAL A 5 2.78 -4.75 -31.06
C VAL A 5 1.70 -4.06 -31.90
N GLN A 6 1.14 -4.76 -32.89
CA GLN A 6 0.06 -4.23 -33.74
C GLN A 6 -1.26 -4.06 -32.97
N ALA A 7 -1.48 -4.84 -31.91
CA ALA A 7 -2.68 -4.77 -31.06
C ALA A 7 -2.70 -3.58 -30.07
N LEU A 8 -1.58 -2.86 -29.94
CA LEU A 8 -1.47 -1.71 -29.03
C LEU A 8 -2.17 -0.47 -29.57
N THR A 9 -2.85 0.27 -28.69
CA THR A 9 -3.39 1.58 -29.05
C THR A 9 -2.29 2.63 -29.12
N GLU A 10 -2.47 3.71 -29.88
CA GLU A 10 -1.46 4.78 -29.96
C GLU A 10 -1.14 5.41 -28.60
N LYS A 11 -2.12 5.47 -27.69
CA LYS A 11 -1.94 5.96 -26.31
C LYS A 11 -1.07 5.01 -25.47
N GLU A 12 -1.18 3.70 -25.69
CA GLU A 12 -0.32 2.70 -25.05
C GLU A 12 1.11 2.78 -25.61
N LYS A 13 1.26 2.86 -26.94
CA LYS A 13 2.58 3.04 -27.59
C LYS A 13 3.29 4.30 -27.11
N GLN A 14 2.58 5.43 -27.03
CA GLN A 14 3.13 6.69 -26.51
C GLN A 14 3.66 6.54 -25.07
N THR A 15 2.94 5.81 -24.22
CA THR A 15 3.33 5.54 -22.83
C THR A 15 4.59 4.67 -22.78
N LEU A 16 4.67 3.64 -23.60
CA LEU A 16 5.85 2.77 -23.71
C LEU A 16 7.07 3.51 -24.26
N ARG A 17 6.91 4.39 -25.27
CA ARG A 17 7.99 5.21 -25.82
C ARG A 17 8.65 6.10 -24.77
N LEU A 18 7.86 6.76 -23.92
CA LEU A 18 8.39 7.56 -22.81
C LEU A 18 9.13 6.69 -21.77
N MET A 19 8.67 5.46 -21.56
CA MET A 19 9.32 4.57 -20.61
C MET A 19 10.65 4.01 -21.11
N VAL A 20 10.81 3.78 -22.41
CA VAL A 20 12.12 3.48 -23.04
C VAL A 20 13.11 4.62 -22.81
N ARG A 21 12.63 5.87 -22.85
CA ARG A 21 13.43 7.08 -22.61
C ARG A 21 13.78 7.32 -21.13
N GLY A 22 13.44 6.40 -20.23
CA GLY A 22 13.80 6.48 -18.81
C GLY A 22 12.77 7.16 -17.90
N HIS A 23 11.61 7.55 -18.42
CA HIS A 23 10.56 8.10 -17.57
C HIS A 23 9.91 7.02 -16.69
N ASP A 24 9.69 7.33 -15.41
CA ASP A 24 8.86 6.53 -14.52
C ASP A 24 7.36 6.87 -14.69
N ALA A 25 6.47 6.05 -14.13
CA ALA A 25 5.02 6.26 -14.27
C ALA A 25 4.56 7.65 -13.78
N LYS A 26 5.24 8.21 -12.78
CA LYS A 26 4.94 9.54 -12.21
C LYS A 26 5.41 10.69 -13.12
N SER A 27 6.54 10.53 -13.78
CA SER A 27 7.06 11.47 -14.77
C SER A 27 6.24 11.44 -16.05
N ILE A 28 5.86 10.24 -16.51
CA ILE A 28 4.97 10.07 -17.67
C ILE A 28 3.62 10.74 -17.40
N ALA A 29 3.03 10.51 -16.23
CA ALA A 29 1.77 11.13 -15.81
C ALA A 29 1.83 12.67 -15.88
N ARG A 30 2.93 13.28 -15.38
CA ARG A 30 3.16 14.72 -15.48
C ARG A 30 3.34 15.19 -16.92
N SER A 31 4.06 14.44 -17.76
CA SER A 31 4.32 14.81 -19.16
C SER A 31 3.09 14.74 -20.06
N LEU A 32 2.14 13.84 -19.74
CA LEU A 32 0.93 13.63 -20.53
C LEU A 32 -0.30 14.32 -19.92
N ASP A 33 -0.14 15.06 -18.82
CA ASP A 33 -1.21 15.67 -18.02
C ASP A 33 -2.32 14.67 -17.66
N LEU A 34 -1.91 13.49 -17.16
CA LEU A 34 -2.80 12.39 -16.79
C LEU A 34 -2.53 11.93 -15.37
N SER A 35 -3.50 11.23 -14.78
CA SER A 35 -3.28 10.59 -13.48
C SER A 35 -2.30 9.41 -13.59
N VAL A 36 -1.51 9.17 -12.53
CA VAL A 36 -0.62 8.01 -12.43
C VAL A 36 -1.40 6.70 -12.60
N HIS A 37 -2.63 6.66 -12.09
CA HIS A 37 -3.51 5.50 -12.23
C HIS A 37 -3.84 5.21 -13.70
N THR A 38 -4.17 6.23 -14.49
CA THR A 38 -4.43 6.09 -15.94
C THR A 38 -3.20 5.54 -16.68
N ILE A 39 -2.00 5.98 -16.30
CA ILE A 39 -0.75 5.46 -16.89
C ILE A 39 -0.54 3.99 -16.52
N ASN A 40 -0.78 3.62 -15.27
CA ASN A 40 -0.64 2.23 -14.82
C ASN A 40 -1.62 1.28 -15.53
N GLU A 41 -2.87 1.71 -15.76
CA GLU A 41 -3.84 0.94 -16.53
C GLU A 41 -3.37 0.73 -17.98
N ARG A 42 -2.88 1.80 -18.65
CA ARG A 42 -2.30 1.67 -20.01
C ARG A 42 -1.10 0.72 -20.06
N LEU A 43 -0.22 0.75 -19.07
CA LEU A 43 0.92 -0.17 -18.98
C LEU A 43 0.48 -1.61 -18.72
N ARG A 44 -0.59 -1.82 -17.94
CA ARG A 44 -1.17 -3.15 -17.69
C ARG A 44 -1.83 -3.71 -18.95
N ASP A 45 -2.57 -2.88 -19.67
CA ASP A 45 -3.19 -3.24 -20.95
C ASP A 45 -2.14 -3.61 -22.00
N ALA A 46 -1.07 -2.81 -22.10
CA ALA A 46 0.04 -3.09 -22.99
C ALA A 46 0.71 -4.44 -22.67
N ARG A 47 1.00 -4.73 -21.40
CA ARG A 47 1.56 -6.03 -20.97
C ARG A 47 0.64 -7.19 -21.31
N ARG A 48 -0.67 -7.05 -21.08
CA ARG A 48 -1.66 -8.09 -21.39
C ARG A 48 -1.71 -8.38 -22.89
N LYS A 49 -1.66 -7.36 -23.74
CA LYS A 49 -1.69 -7.49 -25.21
C LYS A 49 -0.40 -8.08 -25.77
N MET A 50 0.75 -7.72 -25.19
CA MET A 50 2.05 -8.22 -25.62
C MET A 50 2.43 -9.56 -24.97
N ALA A 51 1.60 -10.08 -24.05
CA ALA A 51 1.85 -11.29 -23.28
C ALA A 51 3.20 -11.29 -22.53
N VAL A 52 3.61 -10.12 -22.01
CA VAL A 52 4.87 -9.94 -21.29
C VAL A 52 4.67 -9.63 -19.81
N SER A 53 5.65 -10.04 -19.01
CA SER A 53 5.60 -9.92 -17.55
C SER A 53 5.90 -8.50 -17.07
N SER A 54 6.72 -7.75 -17.81
CA SER A 54 7.23 -6.44 -17.42
C SER A 54 6.90 -5.35 -18.43
N SER A 55 6.56 -4.17 -17.91
CA SER A 55 6.29 -3.02 -18.78
C SER A 55 7.58 -2.59 -19.49
N ARG A 56 8.76 -2.75 -18.86
CA ARG A 56 10.06 -2.42 -19.48
C ARG A 56 10.40 -3.37 -20.62
N GLU A 57 10.00 -4.63 -20.49
CA GLU A 57 10.12 -5.63 -21.55
C GLU A 57 9.18 -5.28 -22.73
N ALA A 58 7.93 -4.91 -22.44
CA ALA A 58 6.99 -4.39 -23.45
C ALA A 58 7.56 -3.19 -24.21
N ALA A 59 8.20 -2.27 -23.48
CA ALA A 59 8.79 -1.06 -24.05
C ALA A 59 9.99 -1.38 -24.97
N ARG A 60 10.83 -2.35 -24.60
CA ARG A 60 11.95 -2.81 -25.43
C ARG A 60 11.47 -3.47 -26.72
N LEU A 61 10.46 -4.35 -26.63
CA LEU A 61 9.88 -5.01 -27.80
C LEU A 61 9.18 -4.02 -28.74
N LEU A 62 8.54 -2.98 -28.20
CA LEU A 62 7.99 -1.89 -29.00
C LEU A 62 9.10 -1.16 -29.77
N LEU A 63 10.21 -0.83 -29.12
CA LEU A 63 11.36 -0.17 -29.76
C LEU A 63 11.94 -1.03 -30.90
N GLU A 64 12.11 -2.33 -30.66
CA GLU A 64 12.61 -3.27 -31.66
C GLU A 64 11.66 -3.39 -32.87
N ALA A 65 10.35 -3.30 -32.65
CA ALA A 65 9.34 -3.37 -33.69
C ALA A 65 9.12 -2.05 -34.45
N GLU A 66 9.30 -0.89 -33.80
CA GLU A 66 9.17 0.42 -34.45
C GLU A 66 10.40 0.80 -35.29
N GLY A 67 11.57 0.19 -35.00
CA GLY A 67 12.85 0.56 -35.60
C GLY A 67 13.28 1.96 -35.14
N GLU A 68 14.57 2.20 -34.89
CA GLU A 68 15.05 3.46 -34.31
C GLU A 68 14.47 4.71 -35.00
N PRO A 69 13.60 5.48 -34.33
CA PRO A 69 13.34 6.85 -34.71
C PRO A 69 14.36 7.71 -33.96
N ASP A 70 15.40 8.14 -34.69
CA ASP A 70 16.37 9.19 -34.34
C ASP A 70 16.66 9.34 -32.82
N ALA A 71 17.77 8.75 -32.39
CA ALA A 71 18.28 8.80 -31.03
C ALA A 71 18.53 10.25 -30.56
N ALA A 72 17.48 10.92 -30.09
CA ALA A 72 17.62 12.02 -29.15
C ALA A 72 18.18 11.42 -27.85
N PRO A 73 19.23 12.04 -27.26
CA PRO A 73 19.92 11.47 -26.12
C PRO A 73 18.94 11.21 -24.97
N PRO A 74 19.12 10.10 -24.22
CA PRO A 74 18.32 9.84 -23.03
C PRO A 74 18.44 11.01 -22.07
N ASP A 75 17.30 11.60 -21.71
CA ASP A 75 17.22 12.66 -20.70
C ASP A 75 17.50 12.01 -19.33
N PHE A 76 18.78 11.95 -18.99
CA PHE A 76 19.22 11.66 -17.64
C PHE A 76 18.83 12.85 -16.76
N LEU A 77 17.64 12.78 -16.17
CA LEU A 77 17.33 13.51 -14.95
C LEU A 77 18.15 12.87 -13.82
N GLY A 78 19.45 13.16 -13.81
CA GLY A 78 20.34 12.85 -12.72
C GLY A 78 19.83 13.51 -11.44
N ASP A 79 20.06 12.83 -10.32
CA ASP A 79 19.75 13.31 -8.99
C ASP A 79 20.27 14.75 -8.81
N ARG A 80 19.36 15.62 -8.36
CA ARG A 80 19.70 16.97 -7.96
C ARG A 80 20.57 16.85 -6.70
N ILE A 81 21.89 16.97 -6.89
CA ILE A 81 22.90 16.96 -5.82
C ILE A 81 22.49 17.96 -4.74
N LEU A 82 22.25 17.44 -3.54
CA LEU A 82 22.07 18.25 -2.34
C LEU A 82 23.46 18.67 -1.86
N GLY A 83 23.83 19.93 -2.11
CA GLY A 83 25.11 20.52 -1.69
C GLY A 83 26.09 20.71 -2.84
N ALA A 84 26.06 21.90 -3.45
CA ALA A 84 27.15 22.40 -4.28
C ALA A 84 27.50 23.79 -3.74
N ASP A 85 28.76 23.93 -3.31
CA ASP A 85 29.30 25.01 -2.52
C ASP A 85 29.27 26.39 -3.19
N ALA A 86 29.09 27.42 -2.36
CA ALA A 86 29.63 28.74 -2.66
C ALA A 86 31.10 28.79 -2.19
N ALA A 87 32.00 28.79 -3.18
CA ALA A 87 33.39 29.25 -3.25
C ALA A 87 34.43 28.82 -2.17
N PRO A 88 35.61 28.31 -2.59
CA PRO A 88 36.73 28.03 -1.71
C PRO A 88 37.49 29.32 -1.37
N ILE A 89 37.73 29.56 -0.08
CA ILE A 89 38.74 30.52 0.40
C ILE A 89 39.72 29.77 1.30
N GLU A 90 40.98 30.15 1.13
CA GLU A 90 42.24 29.53 1.48
C GLU A 90 42.40 29.10 2.95
N ALA A 91 43.30 28.12 3.11
CA ALA A 91 43.77 27.55 4.34
C ALA A 91 44.36 28.59 5.30
N ASP A 92 44.02 28.46 6.58
CA ASP A 92 44.95 28.81 7.65
C ASP A 92 44.89 27.72 8.73
N GLN A 93 46.06 27.36 9.21
CA GLN A 93 46.32 26.28 10.14
C GLN A 93 46.06 26.78 11.55
N ASP A 94 45.31 26.05 12.38
CA ASP A 94 45.56 26.01 13.83
C ASP A 94 44.89 24.80 14.51
N GLU A 95 45.74 24.12 15.28
CA GLU A 95 45.54 23.19 16.40
C GLU A 95 44.14 22.63 16.73
N ALA A 96 44.11 21.30 16.89
CA ALA A 96 42.99 20.55 17.47
C ALA A 96 42.91 20.68 19.00
N PRO A 97 41.71 20.79 19.59
CA PRO A 97 41.48 20.37 20.95
C PRO A 97 40.72 19.04 21.03
N VAL A 98 41.33 18.11 21.74
CA VAL A 98 40.75 16.87 22.28
C VAL A 98 39.79 17.24 23.41
N VAL A 99 38.48 17.16 23.19
CA VAL A 99 37.48 17.04 24.27
C VAL A 99 36.29 16.21 23.75
N GLY A 100 36.07 15.05 24.37
CA GLY A 100 34.86 14.24 24.17
C GLY A 100 33.67 14.82 24.94
N VAL A 101 32.51 14.89 24.27
CA VAL A 101 31.19 15.12 24.89
C VAL A 101 30.16 14.23 24.17
N GLY A 102 29.38 13.48 24.95
CA GLY A 102 28.55 12.34 24.53
C GLY A 102 27.31 12.63 23.66
N PRO A 103 26.42 11.64 23.47
CA PRO A 103 25.35 11.71 22.48
C PRO A 103 24.24 12.66 22.94
N ALA A 104 24.25 13.87 22.39
CA ALA A 104 23.19 14.84 22.61
C ALA A 104 21.97 14.52 21.73
N ARG A 105 21.00 13.86 22.35
CA ARG A 105 19.60 13.80 21.96
C ARG A 105 19.09 15.18 21.53
N ARG A 106 18.88 15.40 20.23
CA ARG A 106 18.15 16.57 19.72
C ARG A 106 16.86 16.15 19.05
N ARG A 107 15.76 16.43 19.75
CA ARG A 107 14.40 16.42 19.24
C ARG A 107 14.29 17.42 18.08
N PRO A 108 13.73 17.09 16.91
CA PRO A 108 13.29 18.10 15.99
C PRO A 108 11.89 18.59 16.42
N ARG A 109 11.88 19.80 17.01
CA ARG A 109 10.71 20.65 17.28
C ARG A 109 10.09 21.16 15.95
N ILE A 110 9.77 20.27 15.01
CA ILE A 110 9.18 20.61 13.70
C ILE A 110 7.84 19.86 13.48
N LEU A 111 7.22 19.37 14.55
CA LEU A 111 5.85 18.83 14.51
C LEU A 111 4.81 19.73 15.19
N LEU A 112 5.24 20.84 15.82
CA LEU A 112 4.33 21.78 16.49
C LEU A 112 3.91 22.98 15.62
N GLY A 113 4.59 23.23 14.49
CA GLY A 113 4.26 24.35 13.59
C GLY A 113 3.16 24.05 12.55
N VAL A 114 3.06 22.80 12.09
CA VAL A 114 2.09 22.39 11.06
C VAL A 114 0.71 22.08 11.65
N VAL A 115 0.66 21.69 12.94
CA VAL A 115 -0.61 21.47 13.65
C VAL A 115 -1.28 22.79 14.07
N LEU A 116 -0.53 23.90 14.20
CA LEU A 116 -1.07 25.20 14.62
C LEU A 116 -1.65 26.05 13.45
N MET A 117 -1.26 25.77 12.19
CA MET A 117 -1.76 26.47 11.00
C MET A 117 -2.96 25.78 10.31
N MET A 118 -3.48 24.69 10.89
CA MET A 118 -4.76 24.07 10.50
C MET A 118 -5.90 24.39 11.48
N LEU A 119 -5.62 24.99 12.64
CA LEU A 119 -6.63 25.29 13.67
C LEU A 119 -7.12 26.76 13.65
N VAL A 120 -6.50 27.65 12.88
CA VAL A 120 -6.90 29.07 12.78
C VAL A 120 -7.68 29.40 11.48
N LEU A 121 -7.61 28.55 10.44
CA LEU A 121 -8.40 28.75 9.20
C LEU A 121 -9.79 28.07 9.21
N GLY A 122 -10.14 27.38 10.30
CA GLY A 122 -11.45 26.73 10.47
C GLY A 122 -12.49 27.52 11.28
N LEU A 123 -12.13 28.70 11.82
CA LEU A 123 -13.00 29.47 12.72
C LEU A 123 -13.41 30.86 12.20
N LEU A 124 -13.19 31.15 10.91
CA LEU A 124 -13.61 32.42 10.29
C LEU A 124 -14.31 32.24 8.93
N ALA A 125 -15.23 31.28 8.84
CA ALA A 125 -16.12 31.12 7.69
C ALA A 125 -17.56 30.74 8.11
N LEU A 126 -18.02 31.21 9.28
CA LEU A 126 -19.36 30.93 9.82
C LEU A 126 -20.35 32.11 9.67
N ALA A 127 -20.22 32.95 8.62
CA ALA A 127 -21.09 34.13 8.53
C ALA A 127 -21.54 34.54 7.12
N ALA A 128 -21.49 33.66 6.11
CA ALA A 128 -22.01 34.02 4.78
C ALA A 128 -22.31 32.83 3.86
N LEU A 129 -23.29 31.97 4.20
CA LEU A 129 -23.92 31.12 3.19
C LEU A 129 -25.45 31.19 3.30
N PRO A 130 -26.17 31.33 2.17
CA PRO A 130 -27.62 31.38 2.13
C PRO A 130 -28.23 30.00 2.43
N ASP A 131 -29.48 30.03 2.90
CA ASP A 131 -30.30 28.86 3.20
C ASP A 131 -30.49 28.00 1.94
N ALA A 132 -29.59 27.04 1.75
CA ALA A 132 -29.66 26.06 0.68
C ALA A 132 -30.58 24.93 1.14
N ALA A 133 -31.71 24.78 0.45
CA ALA A 133 -32.66 23.68 0.65
C ALA A 133 -31.93 22.33 0.75
N PRO A 134 -32.37 21.42 1.64
CA PRO A 134 -31.72 20.14 1.81
C PRO A 134 -31.79 19.34 0.51
N ALA A 135 -30.64 19.22 -0.15
CA ALA A 135 -30.45 18.19 -1.17
C ALA A 135 -30.70 16.83 -0.51
N PRO A 136 -31.37 15.87 -1.18
CA PRO A 136 -31.54 14.53 -0.64
C PRO A 136 -30.15 13.96 -0.37
N GLN A 137 -29.85 13.80 0.91
CA GLN A 137 -28.68 13.08 1.37
C GLN A 137 -28.76 11.71 0.70
N SER A 138 -27.79 11.42 -0.16
CA SER A 138 -27.58 10.07 -0.63
C SER A 138 -27.39 9.23 0.63
N THR A 139 -28.37 8.39 0.92
CA THR A 139 -28.30 7.39 1.98
C THR A 139 -26.97 6.66 1.78
N PRO A 140 -26.14 6.47 2.82
CA PRO A 140 -24.96 5.62 2.67
C PRO A 140 -25.47 4.30 2.08
N ALA A 141 -24.86 3.90 0.96
CA ALA A 141 -25.11 2.61 0.33
C ALA A 141 -25.25 1.57 1.43
N ALA A 142 -26.39 0.87 1.43
CA ALA A 142 -26.84 -0.03 2.48
C ALA A 142 -25.67 -0.61 3.26
N ALA A 143 -25.57 -0.26 4.55
CA ALA A 143 -24.73 -1.02 5.46
C ALA A 143 -25.19 -2.47 5.31
N GLN A 144 -24.43 -3.31 4.60
CA GLN A 144 -24.66 -4.75 4.59
C GLN A 144 -24.84 -5.14 6.06
N ALA A 145 -25.95 -5.81 6.36
CA ALA A 145 -26.26 -6.25 7.71
C ALA A 145 -25.05 -7.07 8.19
N ARG A 146 -24.33 -6.56 9.20
CA ARG A 146 -23.13 -7.21 9.70
C ARG A 146 -23.49 -8.61 10.17
N ASN A 147 -22.79 -9.61 9.65
CA ASN A 147 -22.93 -10.98 10.14
C ASN A 147 -22.15 -11.10 11.45
N VAL A 148 -22.85 -10.94 12.58
CA VAL A 148 -22.26 -10.98 13.93
C VAL A 148 -21.55 -12.31 14.18
N GLU A 149 -22.08 -13.42 13.65
CA GLU A 149 -21.49 -14.76 13.81
C GLU A 149 -20.09 -14.84 13.21
N VAL A 150 -19.89 -14.25 12.02
CA VAL A 150 -18.60 -14.20 11.32
C VAL A 150 -17.59 -13.37 12.14
N VAL A 151 -18.02 -12.19 12.61
CA VAL A 151 -17.15 -11.30 13.40
C VAL A 151 -16.74 -11.97 14.70
N ASP A 152 -17.66 -12.67 15.37
CA ASP A 152 -17.38 -13.39 16.61
C ASP A 152 -16.45 -14.58 16.37
N ALA A 153 -16.64 -15.34 15.30
CA ALA A 153 -15.73 -16.41 14.91
C ALA A 153 -14.31 -15.89 14.65
N ALA A 154 -14.18 -14.77 13.92
CA ALA A 154 -12.89 -14.12 13.68
C ALA A 154 -12.22 -13.67 14.98
N ARG A 155 -12.96 -13.06 15.91
CA ARG A 155 -12.45 -12.63 17.21
C ARG A 155 -11.98 -13.79 18.07
N GLN A 156 -12.76 -14.87 18.14
CA GLN A 156 -12.41 -16.06 18.91
C GLN A 156 -11.14 -16.71 18.37
N TRP A 157 -11.03 -16.82 17.05
CA TRP A 157 -9.82 -17.36 16.43
C TRP A 157 -8.61 -16.47 16.67
N LEU A 158 -8.73 -15.15 16.50
CA LEU A 158 -7.64 -14.22 16.79
C LEU A 158 -7.22 -14.24 18.27
N ALA A 159 -8.16 -14.47 19.20
CA ALA A 159 -7.82 -14.60 20.61
C ALA A 159 -6.90 -15.79 20.91
N LEU A 160 -6.96 -16.87 20.11
CA LEU A 160 -6.01 -17.99 20.19
C LEU A 160 -4.61 -17.54 19.73
N VAL A 161 -4.56 -16.77 18.63
CA VAL A 161 -3.32 -16.19 18.12
C VAL A 161 -2.70 -15.22 19.14
N ASP A 162 -3.52 -14.42 19.82
CA ASP A 162 -3.09 -13.49 20.87
C ASP A 162 -2.53 -14.17 22.12
N GLN A 163 -2.97 -15.40 22.40
CA GLN A 163 -2.50 -16.24 23.50
C GLN A 163 -1.32 -17.14 23.10
N ASP A 164 -0.76 -16.93 21.91
CA ASP A 164 0.33 -17.73 21.34
C ASP A 164 0.00 -19.23 21.20
N LYS A 165 -1.30 -19.56 21.09
CA LYS A 165 -1.79 -20.93 20.89
C LYS A 165 -1.76 -21.31 19.41
N TRP A 166 -0.55 -21.50 18.89
CA TRP A 166 -0.31 -21.74 17.44
C TRP A 166 -0.96 -23.04 16.94
N ASP A 167 -0.84 -24.14 17.69
CA ASP A 167 -1.41 -25.42 17.30
C ASP A 167 -2.96 -25.40 17.32
N GLU A 168 -3.56 -24.70 18.28
CA GLU A 168 -5.02 -24.54 18.36
C GLU A 168 -5.54 -23.62 17.25
N SER A 169 -4.89 -22.47 17.03
CA SER A 169 -5.28 -21.55 15.94
C SER A 169 -5.15 -22.20 14.57
N TYR A 170 -4.10 -22.99 14.33
CA TYR A 170 -3.93 -23.73 13.07
C TYR A 170 -5.00 -24.81 12.87
N ARG A 171 -5.32 -25.61 13.89
CA ARG A 171 -6.42 -26.59 13.79
C ARG A 171 -7.79 -25.94 13.61
N GLY A 172 -7.93 -24.69 14.05
CA GLY A 172 -9.13 -23.88 13.87
C GLY A 172 -9.36 -23.37 12.44
N THR A 173 -8.34 -23.35 11.58
CA THR A 173 -8.45 -22.85 10.20
C THR A 173 -9.21 -23.81 9.29
N GLY A 174 -9.65 -23.31 8.14
CA GLY A 174 -10.34 -24.09 7.12
C GLY A 174 -9.40 -24.94 6.27
N SER A 175 -10.00 -25.84 5.48
CA SER A 175 -9.30 -26.77 4.60
C SER A 175 -8.41 -26.06 3.58
N ALA A 176 -8.86 -24.90 3.06
CA ALA A 176 -8.09 -24.10 2.10
C ALA A 176 -6.76 -23.61 2.69
N PHE A 177 -6.77 -23.15 3.94
CA PHE A 177 -5.56 -22.71 4.64
C PHE A 177 -4.60 -23.87 4.89
N GLN A 178 -5.13 -25.01 5.36
CA GLN A 178 -4.33 -26.19 5.69
C GLN A 178 -3.75 -26.91 4.46
N LYS A 179 -4.35 -26.73 3.27
CA LYS A 179 -3.77 -27.23 2.00
C LYS A 179 -2.55 -26.43 1.55
N LEU A 180 -2.51 -25.14 1.86
CA LEU A 180 -1.47 -24.21 1.40
C LEU A 180 -0.39 -23.95 2.46
N ASN A 181 -0.63 -24.35 3.70
CA ASN A 181 0.25 -24.08 4.82
C ASN A 181 0.46 -25.35 5.67
N THR A 182 1.46 -25.32 6.55
CA THR A 182 1.67 -26.38 7.54
C THR A 182 1.68 -25.78 8.94
N MET A 183 1.38 -26.60 9.95
CA MET A 183 1.42 -26.17 11.35
C MET A 183 2.79 -25.60 11.74
N LYS A 184 3.87 -26.22 11.23
CA LYS A 184 5.24 -25.74 11.46
C LYS A 184 5.47 -24.34 10.90
N VAL A 185 5.12 -24.13 9.62
CA VAL A 185 5.30 -22.83 8.95
C VAL A 185 4.42 -21.76 9.61
N TRP A 186 3.18 -22.10 9.96
CA TRP A 186 2.30 -21.21 10.71
C TRP A 186 2.94 -20.76 12.03
N THR A 187 3.39 -21.70 12.85
CA THR A 187 4.04 -21.39 14.14
C THR A 187 5.27 -20.51 13.97
N GLU A 188 6.16 -20.83 13.03
CA GLU A 188 7.39 -20.05 12.78
C GLU A 188 7.07 -18.61 12.37
N VAL A 189 6.15 -18.43 11.43
CA VAL A 189 5.74 -17.09 10.95
C VAL A 189 5.02 -16.32 12.05
N SER A 190 4.10 -16.96 12.80
CA SER A 190 3.37 -16.31 13.90
C SER A 190 4.32 -15.83 15.01
N GLN A 191 5.36 -16.61 15.33
CA GLN A 191 6.38 -16.19 16.30
C GLN A 191 7.19 -14.99 15.81
N GLN A 192 7.58 -14.97 14.52
CA GLN A 192 8.28 -13.82 13.94
C GLN A 192 7.41 -12.56 13.96
N VAL A 193 6.14 -12.68 13.60
CA VAL A 193 5.17 -11.58 13.65
C VAL A 193 4.97 -11.11 15.09
N ARG A 194 4.81 -12.02 16.07
CA ARG A 194 4.72 -11.70 17.50
C ARG A 194 5.95 -10.93 17.98
N GLY A 195 7.15 -11.34 17.57
CA GLY A 195 8.40 -10.65 17.90
C GLY A 195 8.46 -9.22 17.34
N ARG A 196 7.95 -9.00 16.11
CA ARG A 196 7.89 -7.69 15.48
C ARG A 196 6.85 -6.76 16.10
N PHE A 197 5.61 -7.22 16.22
CA PHE A 197 4.47 -6.38 16.64
C PHE A 197 4.35 -6.28 18.16
N GLY A 198 4.76 -7.31 18.91
CA GLY A 198 4.60 -7.39 20.36
C GLY A 198 3.22 -7.86 20.80
N SER A 199 2.87 -7.61 22.06
CA SER A 199 1.56 -7.96 22.62
C SER A 199 0.45 -7.05 22.08
N LEU A 200 -0.74 -7.61 21.88
CA LEU A 200 -1.94 -6.84 21.54
C LEU A 200 -2.35 -5.95 22.72
N LEU A 201 -2.66 -4.67 22.43
CA LEU A 201 -3.19 -3.72 23.41
C LEU A 201 -4.69 -3.50 23.22
N SER A 202 -5.14 -3.35 21.97
CA SER A 202 -6.55 -3.18 21.65
C SER A 202 -6.88 -3.64 20.24
N ARG A 203 -8.13 -4.08 20.03
CA ARG A 203 -8.66 -4.48 18.72
C ARG A 203 -10.12 -4.06 18.57
N SER A 204 -10.44 -3.31 17.53
CA SER A 204 -11.80 -2.90 17.18
C SER A 204 -12.17 -3.29 15.75
N LEU A 205 -13.44 -3.61 15.52
CA LEU A 205 -13.94 -3.95 14.18
C LEU A 205 -13.87 -2.69 13.31
N LEU A 206 -13.27 -2.81 12.13
CA LEU A 206 -13.16 -1.75 11.14
C LEU A 206 -14.22 -1.90 10.05
N SER A 207 -14.26 -3.05 9.37
CA SER A 207 -15.25 -3.36 8.34
C SER A 207 -15.52 -4.86 8.24
N GLN A 208 -16.62 -5.18 7.57
CA GLN A 208 -16.97 -6.53 7.13
C GLN A 208 -17.47 -6.41 5.69
N GLU A 209 -16.96 -7.28 4.83
CA GLU A 209 -17.23 -7.30 3.39
C GLU A 209 -17.45 -8.74 2.93
N GLU A 210 -18.58 -9.02 2.28
CA GLU A 210 -18.83 -10.30 1.63
C GLU A 210 -18.23 -10.27 0.22
N LEU A 211 -17.38 -11.26 -0.10
CA LEU A 211 -16.80 -11.45 -1.42
C LEU A 211 -17.53 -12.60 -2.14
N PRO A 212 -18.31 -12.30 -3.20
CA PRO A 212 -19.03 -13.33 -3.91
C PRO A 212 -18.05 -14.23 -4.69
N ALA A 213 -17.99 -15.49 -4.27
CA ALA A 213 -17.18 -16.53 -4.89
C ALA A 213 -17.96 -17.85 -4.84
N PRO A 214 -18.24 -18.52 -5.95
CA PRO A 214 -18.89 -19.84 -5.89
C PRO A 214 -18.07 -20.83 -5.04
N PRO A 215 -18.69 -21.70 -4.21
CA PRO A 215 -20.13 -21.92 -4.06
C PRO A 215 -20.85 -21.04 -3.02
N HIS A 216 -20.16 -20.52 -1.99
CA HIS A 216 -20.79 -19.88 -0.82
C HIS A 216 -20.27 -18.46 -0.49
N GLY A 217 -19.26 -17.96 -1.21
CA GLY A 217 -18.61 -16.68 -0.95
C GLY A 217 -17.61 -16.73 0.20
N TYR A 218 -16.82 -15.68 0.33
CA TYR A 218 -15.96 -15.46 1.50
C TYR A 218 -16.46 -14.27 2.29
N GLU A 219 -16.23 -14.29 3.59
CA GLU A 219 -16.44 -13.14 4.46
C GLU A 219 -15.08 -12.56 4.86
N VAL A 220 -14.89 -11.28 4.63
CA VAL A 220 -13.66 -10.57 4.99
C VAL A 220 -13.94 -9.61 6.12
N VAL A 221 -13.31 -9.84 7.26
CA VAL A 221 -13.41 -8.99 8.46
C VAL A 221 -12.11 -8.26 8.67
N LYS A 222 -12.16 -6.94 8.73
CA LYS A 222 -11.00 -6.09 9.02
C LYS A 222 -11.08 -5.56 10.44
N PHE A 223 -9.98 -5.64 11.19
CA PHE A 223 -9.86 -5.05 12.50
C PHE A 223 -8.77 -3.97 12.50
N ARG A 224 -9.02 -2.90 13.24
CA ARG A 224 -7.98 -1.97 13.65
C ARG A 224 -7.40 -2.47 14.97
N ALA A 225 -6.11 -2.75 14.97
CA ALA A 225 -5.39 -3.23 16.14
C ALA A 225 -4.27 -2.26 16.54
N SER A 226 -4.01 -2.20 17.84
CA SER A 226 -2.85 -1.52 18.40
C SER A 226 -2.02 -2.55 19.15
N TYR A 227 -0.76 -2.67 18.78
CA TYR A 227 0.22 -3.55 19.39
C TYR A 227 1.31 -2.75 20.09
N ALA A 228 2.02 -3.39 21.02
CA ALA A 228 3.09 -2.76 21.79
C ALA A 228 4.15 -2.03 20.92
N ASN A 229 4.49 -2.59 19.76
CA ASN A 229 5.50 -2.04 18.86
C ASN A 229 4.90 -1.39 17.59
N GLN A 230 3.59 -1.50 17.37
CA GLN A 230 2.91 -0.92 16.19
C GLN A 230 1.49 -0.46 16.56
N ALA A 231 1.34 0.85 16.74
CA ALA A 231 0.10 1.46 17.26
C ALA A 231 -1.08 1.45 16.28
N GLN A 232 -0.81 1.27 14.98
CA GLN A 232 -1.82 1.20 13.94
C GLN A 232 -1.49 0.02 13.03
N ALA A 233 -2.14 -1.11 13.31
CA ALA A 233 -2.13 -2.27 12.46
C ALA A 233 -3.55 -2.53 11.92
N ILE A 234 -3.62 -3.02 10.69
CA ILE A 234 -4.86 -3.55 10.13
C ILE A 234 -4.72 -5.05 10.01
N GLU A 235 -5.55 -5.77 10.76
CA GLU A 235 -5.69 -7.22 10.61
C GLU A 235 -6.83 -7.51 9.64
N THR A 236 -6.58 -8.33 8.63
CA THR A 236 -7.62 -8.81 7.71
C THR A 236 -7.77 -10.30 7.90
N VAL A 237 -8.99 -10.75 8.23
CA VAL A 237 -9.34 -12.16 8.40
C VAL A 237 -10.34 -12.54 7.34
N THR A 238 -10.04 -13.57 6.57
CA THR A 238 -10.93 -14.14 5.56
C THR A 238 -11.49 -15.45 6.08
N LEU A 239 -12.81 -15.60 6.04
CA LEU A 239 -13.53 -16.76 6.53
C LEU A 239 -14.35 -17.39 5.39
N ASP A 240 -14.44 -18.71 5.43
CA ASP A 240 -15.34 -19.52 4.61
C ASP A 240 -16.23 -20.36 5.53
N ARG A 241 -17.40 -20.75 5.04
CA ARG A 241 -18.33 -21.60 5.77
C ARG A 241 -18.12 -23.06 5.38
N GLU A 242 -17.40 -23.79 6.23
CA GLU A 242 -17.13 -25.22 6.06
C GLU A 242 -17.93 -26.03 7.09
N ASP A 243 -18.67 -27.03 6.65
CA ASP A 243 -19.48 -27.92 7.51
C ASP A 243 -20.43 -27.17 8.47
N GLY A 244 -20.96 -26.02 8.02
CA GLY A 244 -21.87 -25.18 8.79
C GLY A 244 -21.19 -24.23 9.78
N ALA A 245 -19.87 -24.31 9.96
CA ALA A 245 -19.08 -23.46 10.84
C ALA A 245 -18.20 -22.47 10.06
N TRP A 246 -17.98 -21.29 10.64
CA TRP A 246 -17.05 -20.31 10.09
C TRP A 246 -15.60 -20.71 10.38
N ARG A 247 -14.82 -20.88 9.32
CA ARG A 247 -13.40 -21.27 9.39
C ARG A 247 -12.53 -20.20 8.76
N VAL A 248 -11.44 -19.87 9.44
CA VAL A 248 -10.47 -18.89 8.91
C VAL A 248 -9.69 -19.55 7.77
N VAL A 249 -9.76 -18.96 6.58
CA VAL A 249 -9.05 -19.42 5.38
C VAL A 249 -7.92 -18.48 4.96
N GLY A 250 -7.82 -17.30 5.60
CA GLY A 250 -6.74 -16.36 5.39
C GLY A 250 -6.63 -15.36 6.54
N VAL A 251 -5.41 -14.91 6.82
CA VAL A 251 -5.10 -13.88 7.80
C VAL A 251 -3.91 -13.06 7.33
N THR A 252 -4.00 -11.74 7.43
CA THR A 252 -2.88 -10.82 7.21
C THR A 252 -2.87 -9.71 8.25
N ILE A 253 -1.69 -9.13 8.48
CA ILE A 253 -1.50 -7.96 9.33
C ILE A 253 -0.56 -6.98 8.62
N GLU A 254 -0.98 -5.71 8.56
CA GLU A 254 -0.25 -4.60 7.91
C GLU A 254 0.03 -3.46 8.88
#